data_AF-A0A183D1J2-F1
#
_entry.id   AF-A0A183D1J2-F1
#
_cell.length_a   1.000
_cell.length_b   1.000
_cell.length_c   1.000
_cell.angle_alpha   90.00
_cell.angle_beta   90.00
_cell.angle_gamma   90.00
#
_symmetry.space_group_name_H-M   'P 1'
#
loop_
_entity.id
_entity.type
_entity.pdbx_description
1 polymer ?
#
loop_
_entity_poly.entity_id
_entity_poly.type
_entity_poly.pdbx_seq_one_letter_code
_entity_poly.pdbx_strand_id
1 'polypeptide(L)'
;MGILGYDENCDATMTQEMATAAFRFGHTLIRNVFPRMNTNYEEETDGLELKASFNNESFYYHPESGHIESVLMGLLGSNSGSFYAVHFSMQTNVNTRLQYYDQKHGIISVKG
;
A
#
# COMPACT_ATOMS: atom_id res chain seq x y z
N MET A 1 19.43 -16.00 -21.10
CA MET A 1 19.93 -14.70 -20.63
C MET A 1 19.90 -14.75 -19.12
N GLY A 2 21.05 -14.80 -18.46
CA GLY A 2 21.17 -14.96 -17.01
C GLY A 2 22.05 -13.88 -16.42
N ILE A 3 22.00 -13.73 -15.09
CA ILE A 3 22.83 -12.78 -14.34
C ILE A 3 24.30 -13.25 -14.47
N LEU A 4 25.15 -12.43 -15.10
CA LEU A 4 26.51 -12.82 -15.52
C LEU A 4 27.56 -12.83 -14.39
N GLY A 5 27.14 -12.48 -13.17
CA GLY A 5 28.02 -12.35 -12.01
C GLY A 5 28.05 -10.93 -11.48
N TYR A 6 28.87 -10.73 -10.45
CA TYR A 6 29.13 -9.41 -9.86
C TYR A 6 30.09 -8.62 -10.74
N ASP A 7 29.79 -7.34 -10.97
CA ASP A 7 30.65 -6.38 -11.66
C ASP A 7 30.95 -5.21 -10.71
N GLU A 8 32.22 -5.02 -10.40
CA GLU A 8 32.71 -3.95 -9.53
C GLU A 8 32.56 -2.55 -10.15
N ASN A 9 32.39 -2.47 -11.47
CA ASN A 9 32.21 -1.21 -12.20
C ASN A 9 30.75 -0.79 -12.34
N CYS A 10 29.81 -1.61 -11.84
CA CYS A 10 28.39 -1.29 -11.87
C CYS A 10 28.03 -0.30 -10.75
N ASP A 11 27.51 0.87 -11.11
CA ASP A 11 26.95 1.81 -10.14
C ASP A 11 25.57 1.32 -9.68
N ALA A 12 25.50 0.82 -8.45
CA ALA A 12 24.28 0.32 -7.82
C ALA A 12 23.44 1.43 -7.15
N THR A 13 23.81 2.70 -7.33
CA THR A 13 23.08 3.82 -6.74
C THR A 13 21.68 3.96 -7.34
N MET A 14 20.67 4.08 -6.49
CA MET A 14 19.30 4.34 -6.94
C MET A 14 19.19 5.76 -7.48
N THR A 15 18.71 5.91 -8.72
CA THR A 15 18.53 7.24 -9.32
C THR A 15 17.31 7.96 -8.73
N GLN A 16 17.34 9.30 -8.78
CA GLN A 16 16.27 10.12 -8.24
C GLN A 16 14.94 9.91 -8.99
N GLU A 17 14.99 9.72 -10.30
CA GLU A 17 13.83 9.47 -11.15
C GLU A 17 13.18 8.13 -10.80
N MET A 18 14.00 7.11 -10.51
CA MET A 18 13.52 5.80 -10.09
C MET A 18 12.76 5.89 -8.76
N ALA A 19 13.34 6.57 -7.77
CA ALA A 19 12.76 6.68 -6.42
C ALA A 19 11.51 7.58 -6.35
N THR A 20 11.53 8.71 -7.08
CA THR A 20 10.52 9.77 -6.92
C THR A 20 9.36 9.68 -7.91
N ALA A 21 9.55 9.00 -9.04
CA ALA A 21 8.54 8.89 -10.09
C ALA A 21 8.29 7.44 -10.49
N ALA A 22 9.29 6.74 -11.02
CA ALA A 22 9.06 5.46 -11.68
C ALA A 22 8.48 4.42 -10.70
N PHE A 23 9.09 4.21 -9.54
CA PHE A 23 8.65 3.20 -8.58
C PHE A 23 7.30 3.53 -7.91
N ARG A 24 6.82 4.77 -8.02
CA ARG A 24 5.47 5.15 -7.56
C ARG A 24 4.36 4.56 -8.44
N PHE A 25 4.67 3.87 -9.54
CA PHE A 25 3.69 3.03 -10.24
C PHE A 25 3.00 2.04 -9.28
N GLY A 26 3.65 1.62 -8.20
CA GLY A 26 3.04 0.79 -7.16
C GLY A 26 1.79 1.42 -6.53
N HIS A 27 1.71 2.76 -6.50
CA HIS A 27 0.50 3.51 -6.12
C HIS A 27 -0.62 3.40 -7.17
N THR A 28 -0.52 2.54 -8.18
CA THR A 28 -1.65 2.20 -9.08
C THR A 28 -2.21 0.80 -8.77
N LEU A 29 -1.55 0.04 -7.89
CA LEU A 29 -1.92 -1.34 -7.56
C LEU A 29 -2.57 -1.47 -6.17
N ILE A 30 -2.54 -0.41 -5.36
CA ILE A 30 -3.12 -0.39 -4.01
C ILE A 30 -4.65 -0.50 -4.09
N ARG A 31 -5.24 -1.22 -3.15
CA ARG A 31 -6.70 -1.39 -3.05
C ARG A 31 -7.29 -0.46 -2.02
N ASN A 32 -8.57 -0.13 -2.18
CA ASN A 32 -9.33 0.61 -1.18
C ASN A 32 -9.63 -0.21 0.08
N VAL A 33 -9.84 -1.52 -0.09
CA VAL A 33 -10.21 -2.44 0.97
C VAL A 33 -9.34 -3.68 0.86
N PHE A 34 -8.71 -4.06 1.97
CA PHE A 34 -7.93 -5.28 2.07
C PHE A 34 -8.82 -6.38 2.67
N PRO A 35 -9.00 -7.52 1.97
CA PRO A 35 -9.76 -8.62 2.52
C PRO A 35 -9.05 -9.17 3.76
N ARG A 36 -9.84 -9.70 4.70
CA ARG A 36 -9.35 -10.41 5.87
C ARG A 36 -9.89 -11.83 5.83
N MET A 37 -9.01 -12.82 5.88
CA MET A 37 -9.36 -14.22 5.65
C MET A 37 -8.87 -15.12 6.79
N ASN A 38 -9.61 -16.18 7.07
CA ASN A 38 -9.19 -17.21 8.01
C ASN A 38 -8.16 -18.17 7.37
N THR A 39 -7.82 -19.24 8.09
CA THR A 39 -6.87 -20.27 7.63
C THR A 39 -7.34 -21.08 6.42
N ASN A 40 -8.63 -21.06 6.11
CA ASN A 40 -9.23 -21.70 4.94
C ASN A 40 -9.37 -20.75 3.74
N TYR A 41 -8.84 -19.53 3.83
CA TYR A 41 -9.02 -18.46 2.83
C TYR A 41 -10.47 -18.00 2.66
N GLU A 42 -11.29 -18.16 3.69
CA GLU A 42 -12.66 -17.65 3.74
C GLU A 42 -12.69 -16.29 4.42
N GLU A 43 -13.58 -15.40 3.97
CA GLU A 43 -13.75 -14.08 4.61
C GLU A 43 -14.21 -14.24 6.07
N GLU A 44 -13.40 -13.74 7.00
CA GLU A 44 -13.61 -13.93 8.44
C GLU A 44 -14.33 -12.74 9.08
N THR A 45 -14.07 -11.54 8.57
CA THR A 45 -14.53 -10.25 9.11
C THR A 45 -14.52 -9.20 8.00
N ASP A 46 -15.13 -8.04 8.24
CA ASP A 46 -15.17 -6.94 7.27
C ASP A 46 -13.78 -6.62 6.73
N GLY A 47 -13.67 -6.21 5.46
CA GLY A 47 -12.38 -5.82 4.91
C GLY A 47 -11.80 -4.59 5.62
N LEU A 48 -10.47 -4.53 5.72
CA LEU A 48 -9.76 -3.40 6.27
C LEU A 48 -9.74 -2.24 5.26
N GLU A 49 -10.45 -1.14 5.58
CA GLU A 49 -10.47 0.04 4.71
C GLU A 49 -9.13 0.79 4.76
N LEU A 50 -8.49 1.00 3.61
CA LEU A 50 -7.23 1.73 3.48
C LEU A 50 -7.28 3.11 4.15
N LYS A 51 -8.37 3.86 3.93
CA LYS A 51 -8.55 5.21 4.50
C LYS A 51 -8.47 5.22 6.03
N ALA A 52 -8.98 4.17 6.69
CA ALA A 52 -9.01 4.05 8.15
C ALA A 52 -7.73 3.43 8.73
N SER A 53 -6.89 2.86 7.87
CA SER A 53 -5.69 2.10 8.25
C SER A 53 -4.42 2.95 8.30
N PHE A 54 -4.39 4.10 7.62
CA PHE A 54 -3.24 4.99 7.66
C PHE A 54 -2.92 5.43 9.09
N ASN A 55 -1.71 5.11 9.56
CA ASN A 55 -1.21 5.39 10.91
C ASN A 55 -2.15 4.88 12.03
N ASN A 56 -2.81 3.76 11.79
CA ASN A 56 -3.60 3.07 12.78
C ASN A 56 -3.02 1.67 12.94
N GLU A 57 -2.43 1.37 14.07
CA GLU A 57 -1.88 0.04 14.39
C GLU A 57 -2.87 -0.82 15.17
N SER A 58 -3.94 -0.20 15.67
CA SER A 58 -4.87 -0.81 16.62
C SER A 58 -5.48 -2.09 16.06
N PHE A 59 -5.84 -2.10 14.77
CA PHE A 59 -6.55 -3.22 14.15
C PHE A 59 -5.72 -4.52 14.07
N TYR A 60 -4.39 -4.45 14.18
CA TYR A 60 -3.55 -5.66 14.22
C TYR A 60 -3.71 -6.45 15.52
N TYR A 61 -4.11 -5.79 16.60
CA TYR A 61 -4.16 -6.38 17.94
C TYR A 61 -5.55 -6.85 18.38
N HIS A 62 -6.58 -6.67 17.54
CA HIS A 62 -7.95 -7.06 17.87
C HIS A 62 -8.22 -8.54 17.49
N PRO A 63 -8.45 -9.43 18.48
CA PRO A 63 -8.72 -10.84 18.21
C PRO A 63 -10.00 -11.06 17.44
N GLU A 64 -11.02 -10.25 17.71
CA GLU A 64 -12.33 -10.34 17.04
C GLU A 64 -12.27 -10.04 15.53
N SER A 65 -11.19 -9.41 15.06
CA SER A 65 -10.95 -9.17 13.64
C SER A 65 -9.89 -10.07 13.01
N GLY A 66 -9.49 -11.15 13.70
CA GLY A 66 -8.52 -12.11 13.20
C GLY A 66 -7.06 -11.62 13.22
N HIS A 67 -6.76 -10.58 14.02
CA HIS A 67 -5.42 -10.04 14.20
C HIS A 67 -4.71 -9.66 12.87
N ILE A 68 -3.38 -9.74 12.83
CA ILE A 68 -2.56 -9.51 11.63
C ILE A 68 -2.62 -10.69 10.67
N GLU A 69 -2.84 -11.89 11.20
CA GLU A 69 -2.93 -13.15 10.47
C GLU A 69 -4.03 -13.07 9.41
N SER A 70 -5.19 -12.51 9.75
CA SER A 70 -6.29 -12.38 8.80
C SER A 70 -5.96 -11.47 7.62
N VAL A 71 -5.19 -10.40 7.87
CA VAL A 71 -4.68 -9.49 6.84
C VAL A 71 -3.65 -10.21 5.95
N LEU A 72 -2.73 -10.97 6.54
CA LEU A 72 -1.73 -11.73 5.79
C LEU A 72 -2.39 -12.81 4.90
N MET A 73 -3.37 -13.54 5.44
CA MET A 73 -4.12 -14.53 4.67
C MET A 73 -4.92 -13.88 3.54
N GLY A 74 -5.50 -12.70 3.78
CA GLY A 74 -6.15 -11.91 2.74
C GLY A 74 -5.19 -11.44 1.64
N LEU A 75 -3.96 -11.06 1.98
CA LEU A 75 -2.94 -10.69 0.99
C LEU A 75 -2.48 -11.88 0.14
N LEU A 76 -2.40 -13.07 0.72
CA LEU A 76 -2.01 -14.30 0.02
C LEU A 76 -3.17 -14.90 -0.81
N GLY A 77 -4.40 -14.81 -0.30
CA GLY A 77 -5.59 -15.41 -0.88
C GLY A 77 -6.30 -14.55 -1.92
N SER A 78 -5.91 -13.28 -2.07
CA SER A 78 -6.53 -12.36 -3.03
C SER A 78 -5.53 -11.93 -4.10
N ASN A 79 -6.03 -11.64 -5.32
CA ASN A 79 -5.21 -11.10 -6.40
C ASN A 79 -4.62 -9.72 -6.02
N SER A 80 -3.90 -9.01 -6.89
CA SER A 80 -3.66 -7.58 -6.69
C SER A 80 -4.86 -6.74 -7.18
N GLY A 81 -4.90 -5.44 -6.89
CA GLY A 81 -5.81 -4.53 -7.59
C GLY A 81 -5.51 -4.54 -9.09
N SER A 82 -6.52 -4.68 -9.94
CA SER A 82 -6.33 -4.59 -11.39
C SER A 82 -6.07 -3.14 -11.79
N PHE A 83 -4.98 -2.89 -12.53
CA PHE A 83 -4.56 -1.57 -13.01
C PHE A 83 -5.72 -0.74 -13.61
N TYR A 84 -6.65 -1.39 -14.32
CA TYR A 84 -7.79 -0.73 -14.96
C TYR A 84 -8.90 -0.28 -14.00
N ALA A 85 -9.08 -0.95 -12.84
CA ALA A 85 -10.12 -0.61 -11.88
C ALA A 85 -9.69 0.51 -10.90
N VAL A 86 -8.39 0.80 -10.82
CA VAL A 86 -7.79 1.60 -9.75
C VAL A 86 -7.56 3.06 -10.16
N HIS A 87 -7.50 3.37 -11.45
CA HIS A 87 -7.27 4.73 -11.96
C HIS A 87 -8.33 5.75 -11.48
N PHE A 88 -9.60 5.34 -11.37
CA PHE A 88 -10.69 6.24 -10.92
C PHE A 88 -10.75 6.38 -9.38
N SER A 89 -10.21 5.41 -8.63
CA SER A 89 -10.36 5.33 -7.17
C SER A 89 -9.17 5.92 -6.38
N MET A 90 -7.95 5.83 -6.92
CA MET A 90 -6.75 6.42 -6.30
C MET A 90 -6.84 7.94 -6.19
N GLN A 91 -7.52 8.58 -7.14
CA GLN A 91 -7.59 10.03 -7.21
C GLN A 91 -8.35 10.65 -6.02
N THR A 92 -9.28 9.90 -5.40
CA THR A 92 -10.20 10.42 -4.39
C THR A 92 -9.85 10.09 -2.94
N ASN A 93 -9.20 8.96 -2.61
CA ASN A 93 -8.98 8.59 -1.20
C ASN A 93 -7.56 8.89 -0.65
N VAL A 94 -6.50 8.62 -1.42
CA VAL A 94 -5.12 8.86 -0.98
C VAL A 94 -4.81 10.36 -0.97
N ASN A 95 -5.22 11.08 -2.03
CA ASN A 95 -4.98 12.52 -2.14
C ASN A 95 -5.72 13.31 -1.05
N THR A 96 -6.98 13.00 -0.78
CA THR A 96 -7.79 13.78 0.16
C THR A 96 -7.35 13.59 1.61
N ARG A 97 -6.89 12.39 2.02
CA ARG A 97 -6.38 12.18 3.39
C ARG A 97 -4.95 12.67 3.61
N LEU A 98 -4.05 12.52 2.63
CA LEU A 98 -2.70 13.09 2.74
C LEU A 98 -2.75 14.62 2.79
N GLN A 99 -3.62 15.26 2.00
CA GLN A 99 -3.87 16.71 2.06
C GLN A 99 -4.46 17.15 3.40
N TYR A 100 -5.41 16.39 3.97
CA TYR A 100 -5.98 16.69 5.28
C TYR A 100 -4.95 16.56 6.41
N TYR A 101 -4.07 15.56 6.36
CA TYR A 101 -3.01 15.37 7.33
C TYR A 101 -1.95 16.48 7.25
N ASP A 102 -1.58 16.90 6.04
CA ASP A 102 -0.67 18.03 5.81
C ASP A 102 -1.25 19.36 6.32
N GLN A 103 -2.53 19.64 6.04
CA GLN A 103 -3.23 20.84 6.56
C GLN A 103 -3.33 20.88 8.08
N LYS A 104 -3.41 19.72 8.76
CA LYS A 104 -3.56 19.63 10.21
C LYS A 104 -2.23 19.65 10.97
N HIS A 105 -1.14 19.20 10.34
CA HIS A 105 0.16 19.00 11.01
C HIS A 105 1.32 19.80 10.42
N GLY A 106 1.12 20.53 9.32
CA GLY A 106 2.01 21.60 8.85
C GLY A 106 3.43 21.15 8.48
N ILE A 107 3.59 19.95 7.93
CA ILE A 107 4.92 19.35 7.71
C ILE A 107 5.51 19.73 6.34
N ILE A 108 4.70 20.19 5.39
CA ILE A 108 5.22 20.57 4.06
C ILE A 108 4.78 21.99 3.67
N SER A 109 5.50 22.98 4.20
CA SER A 109 5.52 24.31 3.56
C SER A 109 6.27 24.19 2.24
N VAL A 110 5.57 23.85 1.16
CA VAL A 110 6.03 24.19 -0.19
C VAL A 110 5.61 25.64 -0.40
N LYS A 111 6.48 26.58 -0.03
CA LYS A 111 6.38 27.94 -0.55
C LYS A 111 6.51 27.85 -2.08
N GLY A 112 5.47 28.29 -2.78
CA GLY A 112 5.57 28.67 -4.19
C GLY A 112 6.41 29.91 -4.38
#